data_AF-A0A2L0CX40-F1
#
_entry.id   AF-A0A2L0CX40-F1
#
_cell.length_a   1.000
_cell.length_b   1.000
_cell.length_c   1.000
_cell.angle_alpha   90.00
_cell.angle_beta   90.00
_cell.angle_gamma   90.00
#
_symmetry.space_group_name_H-M   'P 1'
#
loop_
_entity.id
_entity.type
_entity.pdbx_description
1 polymer ?
#
loop_
_entity_poly.entity_id
_entity_poly.type
_entity_poly.pdbx_seq_one_letter_code
_entity_poly.pdbx_strand_id
1 'polypeptide(L)'
;FEHPERPIVFLSACYFLVSVGYLIRVGVGHEEIACEGSMIRYSSTGANLCTLVFLLVYFFGMASSIWWVILSFTWFLAAGLKWGNEAIASYAQYFHLAAWLIPTFQTVAVLLSGAVDGDPVSGICYVGNMDMESLRTYVLAPLLVYLLVGTTFLLAGFVSLFRIRNVIKKQGGAGAGSKADKLEKLMIRIGIFSVLYTVPATIVIGCHLYENAFHDDWLRAIACTCGDARISASRSRPLYSVLMLKYFMALAVGITSGVWIWRGK
;
A
#
# COMPACT_ATOMS: atom_id res chain seq x y z
N PHE A 1 3.77 22.32 -6.46
CA PHE A 1 2.69 21.35 -6.67
C PHE A 1 1.44 21.84 -5.96
N GLU A 2 0.40 22.16 -6.73
CA GLU A 2 -0.92 22.50 -6.21
C GLU A 2 -1.78 21.23 -6.14
N HIS A 3 -2.88 21.24 -5.36
CA HIS A 3 -3.90 20.21 -5.52
C HIS A 3 -4.40 20.24 -6.97
N PRO A 4 -4.50 19.10 -7.67
CA PRO A 4 -4.62 17.72 -7.19
C PRO A 4 -3.34 16.85 -7.17
N GLU A 5 -2.16 17.38 -7.48
CA GLU A 5 -0.92 16.58 -7.59
C GLU A 5 -0.21 16.34 -6.24
N ARG A 6 -0.52 17.14 -5.22
CA ARG A 6 0.08 17.07 -3.87
C ARG A 6 0.05 15.68 -3.23
N PRO A 7 -1.04 14.89 -3.28
CA PRO A 7 -1.05 13.53 -2.72
C PRO A 7 0.03 12.61 -3.31
N ILE A 8 0.43 12.79 -4.58
CA ILE A 8 1.46 11.96 -5.24
C ILE A 8 2.84 12.21 -4.62
N VAL A 9 3.11 13.44 -4.18
CA VAL A 9 4.36 13.79 -3.48
C VAL A 9 4.43 13.08 -2.12
N PHE A 10 3.35 13.12 -1.34
CA PHE A 10 3.31 12.43 -0.05
C PHE A 10 3.37 10.91 -0.20
N LEU A 11 2.70 10.35 -1.22
CA LEU A 11 2.79 8.94 -1.55
C LEU A 11 4.23 8.55 -1.89
N SER A 12 4.94 9.35 -2.68
CA SER A 12 6.36 9.11 -3.00
C SER A 12 7.26 9.20 -1.77
N ALA A 13 7.01 10.16 -0.89
CA ALA A 13 7.74 10.27 0.38
C ALA A 13 7.49 9.05 1.30
N CYS A 14 6.26 8.52 1.34
CA CYS A 14 5.96 7.30 2.08
C CYS A 14 6.75 6.11 1.53
N TYR A 15 6.75 5.89 0.21
CA TYR A 15 7.51 4.78 -0.39
C TYR A 15 9.02 4.94 -0.25
N PHE A 16 9.54 6.16 -0.22
CA PHE A 16 10.93 6.40 0.12
C PHE A 16 11.25 5.89 1.53
N LEU A 17 10.43 6.21 2.53
CA LEU A 17 10.64 5.77 3.91
C LEU A 17 10.43 4.26 4.10
N VAL A 18 9.46 3.67 3.39
CA VAL A 18 9.30 2.20 3.30
C VAL A 18 10.58 1.57 2.74
N SER A 19 11.15 2.14 1.67
CA SER A 19 12.39 1.65 1.07
C SER A 19 13.57 1.74 2.03
N VAL A 20 13.68 2.83 2.81
CA VAL A 20 14.67 2.95 3.89
C VAL A 20 14.50 1.82 4.91
N GLY A 21 13.27 1.51 5.32
CA GLY A 21 12.96 0.38 6.21
C GLY A 21 13.54 -0.96 5.70
N TYR A 22 13.32 -1.27 4.42
CA TYR A 22 13.89 -2.48 3.78
C TYR A 22 15.40 -2.46 3.62
N LEU A 23 16.04 -1.28 3.56
CA LEU A 23 17.48 -1.12 3.38
C LEU A 23 18.27 -1.20 4.70
N ILE A 24 17.65 -0.91 5.85
CA ILE A 24 18.34 -0.96 7.15
C ILE A 24 18.95 -2.35 7.40
N ARG A 25 18.28 -3.43 7.00
CA ARG A 25 18.81 -4.81 7.11
C ARG A 25 20.10 -5.03 6.34
N VAL A 26 20.34 -4.28 5.28
CA VAL A 26 21.56 -4.41 4.45
C VAL A 26 22.77 -3.84 5.20
N GLY A 27 22.58 -2.79 5.98
CA GLY A 27 23.65 -2.17 6.77
C GLY A 27 23.92 -2.85 8.11
N VAL A 28 22.86 -3.28 8.81
CA VAL A 28 22.97 -3.84 10.17
C VAL A 28 23.03 -5.37 10.18
N GLY A 29 22.45 -6.03 9.18
CA GLY A 29 22.25 -7.47 9.14
C GLY A 29 20.83 -7.87 9.54
N HIS A 30 20.35 -8.99 9.00
CA HIS A 30 18.99 -9.48 9.29
C HIS A 30 18.88 -10.05 10.71
N GLU A 31 19.96 -10.60 11.28
CA GLU A 31 19.95 -11.22 12.61
C GLU A 31 19.61 -10.21 13.71
N GLU A 32 20.25 -9.03 13.68
CA GLU A 32 20.00 -7.97 14.66
C GLU A 32 18.55 -7.44 14.63
N ILE A 33 17.93 -7.44 13.45
CA ILE A 33 16.59 -6.87 13.24
C ILE A 33 15.51 -7.91 13.51
N ALA A 34 15.57 -9.07 12.86
CA ALA A 34 14.47 -10.03 12.83
C ALA A 34 14.66 -11.22 13.79
N CYS A 35 15.86 -11.42 14.36
CA CYS A 35 16.15 -12.56 15.24
C CYS A 35 16.35 -12.15 16.71
N GLU A 36 16.16 -13.13 17.59
CA GLU A 36 16.57 -13.11 18.98
C GLU A 36 17.43 -14.37 19.23
N GLY A 37 18.76 -14.19 19.12
CA GLY A 37 19.69 -15.30 19.08
C GLY A 37 19.49 -16.16 17.82
N SER A 38 19.28 -17.47 18.02
CA SER A 38 19.05 -18.43 16.93
C SER A 38 17.58 -18.56 16.51
N MET A 39 16.67 -17.82 17.16
CA MET A 39 15.23 -17.87 16.89
C MET A 39 14.74 -16.57 16.24
N ILE A 40 13.63 -16.65 15.52
CA ILE A 40 12.97 -15.44 15.01
C ILE A 40 12.31 -14.68 16.17
N ARG A 41 12.29 -13.36 16.06
CA ARG A 41 11.63 -12.49 17.05
C ARG A 41 10.11 -12.64 16.90
N TYR A 42 9.44 -13.22 17.89
CA TYR A 42 7.98 -13.43 17.89
C TYR A 42 7.18 -12.24 18.44
N SER A 43 7.82 -11.41 19.25
CA SER A 43 7.20 -10.21 19.83
C SER A 43 8.27 -9.18 20.09
N SER A 44 8.10 -7.98 19.51
CA SER A 44 8.93 -6.82 19.77
C SER A 44 8.17 -5.79 20.58
N THR A 45 8.59 -5.59 21.83
CA THR A 45 8.07 -4.52 22.70
C THR A 45 9.15 -3.48 22.97
N GLY A 46 8.80 -2.21 22.86
CA GLY A 46 9.69 -1.09 23.18
C GLY A 46 10.51 -0.56 22.00
N ALA A 47 11.49 0.31 22.31
CA ALA A 47 12.30 1.01 21.34
C ALA A 47 13.55 0.18 20.97
N ASN A 48 13.49 -0.48 19.80
CA ASN A 48 14.60 -1.25 19.24
C ASN A 48 14.59 -1.15 17.70
N LEU A 49 15.59 -1.74 17.04
CA LEU A 49 15.71 -1.70 15.58
C LEU A 49 14.55 -2.40 14.86
N CYS A 50 14.03 -3.49 15.43
CA CYS A 50 12.86 -4.19 14.91
C CYS A 50 11.63 -3.26 14.87
N THR A 51 11.34 -2.58 15.98
CA THR A 51 10.25 -1.59 16.09
C THR A 51 10.49 -0.41 15.14
N LEU A 52 11.73 0.08 14.98
CA LEU A 52 12.03 1.14 14.02
C LEU A 52 11.73 0.72 12.58
N VAL A 53 12.16 -0.47 12.18
CA VAL A 53 11.90 -1.01 10.83
C VAL A 53 10.41 -1.24 10.62
N PHE A 54 9.72 -1.80 11.61
CA PHE A 54 8.25 -1.92 11.61
C PHE A 54 7.58 -0.56 11.40
N LEU A 55 7.98 0.47 12.14
CA LEU A 55 7.44 1.83 11.97
C LEU A 55 7.69 2.35 10.55
N LEU A 56 8.89 2.19 10.00
CA LEU A 56 9.20 2.67 8.65
C LEU A 56 8.39 1.95 7.56
N VAL A 57 8.15 0.64 7.70
CA VAL A 57 7.45 -0.15 6.68
C VAL A 57 5.94 -0.10 6.86
N TYR A 58 5.43 -0.31 8.08
CA TYR A 58 4.00 -0.38 8.36
C TYR A 58 3.31 0.98 8.35
N PHE A 59 3.80 1.96 9.13
CA PHE A 59 3.15 3.26 9.22
C PHE A 59 3.11 3.97 7.86
N PHE A 60 4.26 4.04 7.17
CA PHE A 60 4.32 4.70 5.86
C PHE A 60 3.64 3.86 4.77
N GLY A 61 3.62 2.53 4.88
CA GLY A 61 2.83 1.67 4.00
C GLY A 61 1.32 1.96 4.10
N MET A 62 0.79 2.03 5.33
CA MET A 62 -0.62 2.38 5.57
C MET A 62 -0.93 3.82 5.16
N ALA A 63 -0.04 4.77 5.49
CA ALA A 63 -0.19 6.17 5.06
C ALA A 63 -0.22 6.30 3.53
N SER A 64 0.62 5.54 2.81
CA SER A 64 0.62 5.55 1.34
C SER A 64 -0.71 5.08 0.76
N SER A 65 -1.34 4.09 1.39
CA SER A 65 -2.66 3.56 0.99
C SER A 65 -3.76 4.60 1.20
N ILE A 66 -3.74 5.31 2.34
CA ILE A 66 -4.67 6.43 2.57
C ILE A 66 -4.45 7.57 1.58
N TRP A 67 -3.19 7.91 1.27
CA TRP A 67 -2.89 8.93 0.26
C TRP A 67 -3.41 8.55 -1.12
N TRP A 68 -3.40 7.27 -1.48
CA TRP A 68 -4.04 6.79 -2.70
C TRP A 68 -5.57 6.89 -2.66
N VAL A 69 -6.22 6.60 -1.52
CA VAL A 69 -7.66 6.81 -1.36
C VAL A 69 -8.01 8.30 -1.52
N ILE A 70 -7.24 9.20 -0.90
CA ILE A 70 -7.41 10.66 -1.02
C ILE A 70 -7.19 11.11 -2.47
N LEU A 71 -6.19 10.56 -3.17
CA LEU A 71 -5.97 10.85 -4.59
C LEU A 71 -7.18 10.42 -5.42
N SER A 72 -7.71 9.23 -5.20
CA SER A 72 -8.89 8.70 -5.88
C SER A 72 -10.14 9.56 -5.60
N PHE A 73 -10.33 9.96 -4.35
CA PHE A 73 -11.43 10.83 -3.93
C PHE A 73 -11.34 12.22 -4.56
N THR A 74 -10.20 12.89 -4.46
CA THR A 74 -10.00 14.23 -5.05
C THR A 74 -10.09 14.20 -6.57
N TRP A 75 -9.63 13.12 -7.20
CA TRP A 75 -9.84 12.89 -8.62
C TRP A 75 -11.32 12.77 -8.97
N PHE A 76 -12.11 12.01 -8.19
CA PHE A 76 -13.56 11.94 -8.35
C PHE A 76 -14.24 13.31 -8.17
N LEU A 77 -13.86 14.10 -7.16
CA LEU A 77 -14.42 15.45 -6.95
C LEU A 77 -14.14 16.35 -8.16
N ALA A 78 -12.92 16.31 -8.70
CA ALA A 78 -12.56 17.07 -9.89
C ALA A 78 -13.31 16.57 -11.14
N ALA A 79 -13.40 15.26 -11.34
CA ALA A 79 -13.96 14.61 -12.53
C ALA A 79 -15.49 14.60 -12.57
N GLY A 80 -16.13 14.22 -11.46
CA GLY A 80 -17.57 14.05 -11.35
C GLY A 80 -18.29 15.30 -10.91
N LEU A 81 -17.77 15.96 -9.86
CA LEU A 81 -18.41 17.14 -9.28
C LEU A 81 -17.88 18.46 -9.83
N LYS A 82 -16.88 18.41 -10.73
CA LYS A 82 -16.25 19.58 -11.36
C LYS A 82 -15.72 20.60 -10.34
N TRP A 83 -15.29 20.12 -9.17
CA TRP A 83 -14.70 21.00 -8.16
C TRP A 83 -13.42 21.65 -8.69
N GLY A 84 -13.28 22.96 -8.46
CA GLY A 84 -12.05 23.69 -8.77
C GLY A 84 -10.92 23.33 -7.79
N ASN A 85 -9.68 23.57 -8.22
CA ASN A 85 -8.49 23.27 -7.39
C ASN A 85 -8.50 24.03 -6.06
N GLU A 86 -9.02 25.26 -6.03
CA GLU A 86 -9.15 26.08 -4.82
C GLU A 86 -10.14 25.46 -3.82
N ALA A 87 -11.25 24.92 -4.31
CA ALA A 87 -12.23 24.22 -3.48
C ALA A 87 -11.66 22.92 -2.90
N ILE A 88 -10.80 22.20 -3.62
CA ILE A 88 -10.12 21.00 -3.08
C ILE A 88 -9.04 21.41 -2.06
N ALA A 89 -8.32 22.51 -2.34
CA ALA A 89 -7.25 22.99 -1.49
C ALA A 89 -7.75 23.48 -0.11
N SER A 90 -8.96 24.03 -0.03
CA SER A 90 -9.55 24.45 1.25
C SER A 90 -9.79 23.29 2.21
N TYR A 91 -9.96 22.05 1.71
CA TYR A 91 -10.11 20.83 2.52
C TYR A 91 -8.80 20.09 2.79
N ALA A 92 -7.65 20.63 2.36
CA ALA A 92 -6.36 19.95 2.48
C ALA A 92 -6.03 19.54 3.92
N GLN A 93 -6.39 20.36 4.91
CA GLN A 93 -6.16 20.07 6.33
C GLN A 93 -6.84 18.77 6.78
N TYR A 94 -8.08 18.52 6.34
CA TYR A 94 -8.82 17.29 6.65
C TYR A 94 -8.17 16.06 5.99
N PHE A 95 -7.69 16.20 4.75
CA PHE A 95 -6.97 15.13 4.07
C PHE A 95 -5.67 14.75 4.80
N HIS A 96 -4.90 15.74 5.23
CA HIS A 96 -3.69 15.50 6.03
C HIS A 96 -4.00 14.85 7.37
N LEU A 97 -5.04 15.31 8.05
CA LEU A 97 -5.45 14.75 9.33
C LEU A 97 -5.81 13.25 9.19
N ALA A 98 -6.63 12.90 8.18
CA ALA A 98 -6.97 11.51 7.91
C ALA A 98 -5.74 10.67 7.51
N ALA A 99 -4.88 11.20 6.63
CA ALA A 99 -3.71 10.49 6.13
C ALA A 99 -2.67 10.13 7.19
N TRP A 100 -2.57 10.92 8.26
CA TRP A 100 -1.58 10.68 9.31
C TRP A 100 -2.18 10.06 10.57
N LEU A 101 -3.38 10.47 10.99
CA LEU A 101 -3.97 9.92 12.20
C LEU A 101 -4.43 8.47 12.04
N ILE A 102 -5.03 8.09 10.90
CA ILE A 102 -5.50 6.72 10.71
C ILE A 102 -4.34 5.71 10.83
N PRO A 103 -3.21 5.86 10.10
CA PRO A 103 -2.04 5.00 10.28
C PRO A 103 -1.41 5.09 11.67
N THR A 104 -1.49 6.24 12.35
CA THR A 104 -1.01 6.38 13.73
C THR A 104 -1.80 5.48 14.67
N PHE A 105 -3.14 5.53 14.61
CA PHE A 105 -3.99 4.67 15.43
C PHE A 105 -3.75 3.19 15.14
N GLN A 106 -3.62 2.82 13.87
CA GLN A 106 -3.32 1.44 13.48
C GLN A 106 -1.98 0.97 14.04
N THR A 107 -0.93 1.77 13.87
CA THR A 107 0.42 1.48 14.39
C THR A 107 0.41 1.32 15.90
N VAL A 108 -0.25 2.23 16.63
CA VAL A 108 -0.38 2.14 18.08
C VAL A 108 -1.13 0.87 18.50
N ALA A 109 -2.21 0.51 17.80
CA ALA A 109 -2.95 -0.72 18.09
C ALA A 109 -2.09 -1.98 17.93
N VAL A 110 -1.23 -2.03 16.91
CA VAL A 110 -0.27 -3.14 16.70
C VAL A 110 0.81 -3.18 17.79
N LEU A 111 1.33 -2.02 18.20
CA LEU A 111 2.36 -1.97 19.26
C LEU A 111 1.80 -2.39 20.61
N LEU A 112 0.56 -2.00 20.92
CA LEU A 112 -0.11 -2.36 22.17
C LEU A 112 -0.48 -3.85 22.23
N SER A 113 -0.72 -4.50 21.09
CA SER A 113 -0.97 -5.94 21.04
C SER A 113 0.30 -6.79 21.09
N GLY A 114 1.49 -6.18 20.98
CA GLY A 114 2.76 -6.92 20.92
C GLY A 114 2.90 -7.78 19.68
N ALA A 115 2.10 -7.53 18.63
CA ALA A 115 2.02 -8.36 17.43
C ALA A 115 3.13 -8.09 16.39
N VAL A 116 4.16 -7.35 16.76
CA VAL A 116 5.31 -7.07 15.87
C VAL A 116 6.27 -8.23 15.94
N ASP A 117 6.47 -8.90 14.81
CA ASP A 117 7.31 -10.08 14.67
C ASP A 117 8.30 -9.94 13.50
N GLY A 118 9.36 -10.75 13.54
CA GLY A 118 10.34 -10.86 12.47
C GLY A 118 9.79 -11.64 11.28
N ASP A 119 10.17 -11.23 10.09
CA ASP A 119 9.90 -11.96 8.85
C ASP A 119 11.13 -12.82 8.48
N PRO A 120 11.00 -14.16 8.40
CA PRO A 120 12.12 -15.06 8.12
C PRO A 120 12.67 -14.93 6.69
N VAL A 121 11.88 -14.39 5.76
CA VAL A 121 12.22 -14.30 4.34
C VAL A 121 12.85 -12.95 4.04
N SER A 122 12.23 -11.87 4.53
CA SER A 122 12.71 -10.52 4.27
C SER A 122 13.64 -9.99 5.36
N GLY A 123 13.80 -10.65 6.50
CA GLY A 123 14.75 -10.22 7.54
C GLY A 123 14.47 -8.81 8.07
N ILE A 124 13.21 -8.38 8.01
CA ILE A 124 12.70 -7.15 8.63
C ILE A 124 11.66 -7.51 9.68
N CYS A 125 11.18 -6.52 10.43
CA CYS A 125 10.04 -6.70 11.31
C CYS A 125 8.77 -6.12 10.71
N TYR A 126 7.68 -6.86 10.85
CA TYR A 126 6.35 -6.46 10.41
C TYR A 126 5.31 -7.00 11.40
N VAL A 127 4.02 -6.92 11.06
CA VAL A 127 2.94 -7.53 11.86
C VAL A 127 2.30 -8.67 11.10
N GLY A 128 2.04 -9.77 11.81
CA GLY A 128 1.34 -10.92 11.27
C GLY A 128 2.19 -11.79 10.35
N ASN A 129 3.51 -11.86 10.58
CA ASN A 129 4.35 -12.83 9.88
C ASN A 129 4.16 -14.25 10.44
N MET A 130 4.03 -14.38 11.75
CA MET A 130 3.87 -15.64 12.48
C MET A 130 2.45 -15.85 13.01
N ASP A 131 1.69 -14.77 13.22
CA ASP A 131 0.29 -14.83 13.66
C ASP A 131 -0.69 -14.36 12.56
N MET A 132 -1.46 -15.30 12.03
CA MET A 132 -2.42 -15.02 10.96
C MET A 132 -3.64 -14.23 11.44
N GLU A 133 -3.96 -14.24 12.74
CA GLU A 133 -5.03 -13.38 13.29
C GLU A 133 -4.63 -11.91 13.23
N SER A 134 -3.40 -11.60 13.65
CA SER A 134 -2.81 -10.27 13.50
C SER A 134 -2.69 -9.84 12.03
N LEU A 135 -2.31 -10.75 11.13
CA LEU A 135 -2.28 -10.47 9.69
C LEU A 135 -3.66 -10.04 9.15
N ARG A 136 -4.71 -10.79 9.50
CA ARG A 136 -6.10 -10.48 9.10
C ARG A 136 -6.54 -9.11 9.61
N THR A 137 -6.30 -8.85 10.88
CA THR A 137 -6.84 -7.69 11.60
C THR A 137 -6.09 -6.41 11.24
N TYR A 138 -4.76 -6.44 11.24
CA TYR A 138 -3.93 -5.24 11.12
C TYR A 138 -3.45 -4.95 9.70
N VAL A 139 -3.50 -5.92 8.78
CA VAL A 139 -3.01 -5.76 7.41
C VAL A 139 -4.14 -5.96 6.39
N LEU A 140 -4.71 -7.15 6.31
CA LEU A 140 -5.70 -7.49 5.28
C LEU A 140 -6.97 -6.64 5.38
N ALA A 141 -7.59 -6.56 6.57
CA ALA A 141 -8.83 -5.82 6.74
C ALA A 141 -8.68 -4.33 6.37
N PRO A 142 -7.67 -3.59 6.85
CA PRO A 142 -7.43 -2.22 6.40
C PRO A 142 -7.18 -2.09 4.90
N LEU A 143 -6.31 -2.93 4.32
CA LEU A 143 -5.98 -2.84 2.90
C LEU A 143 -7.20 -3.12 2.01
N LEU A 144 -8.05 -4.06 2.39
CA LEU A 144 -9.32 -4.33 1.72
C LEU A 144 -10.27 -3.13 1.81
N VAL A 145 -10.44 -2.53 2.99
CA VAL A 145 -11.27 -1.33 3.16
C VAL A 145 -10.75 -0.19 2.29
N TYR A 146 -9.44 0.08 2.31
CA TYR A 146 -8.84 1.14 1.52
C TYR A 146 -9.04 0.88 0.03
N LEU A 147 -8.75 -0.33 -0.45
CA LEU A 147 -8.94 -0.73 -1.84
C LEU A 147 -10.39 -0.56 -2.29
N LEU A 148 -11.37 -1.03 -1.51
CA LEU A 148 -12.79 -0.92 -1.85
C LEU A 148 -13.25 0.54 -1.93
N VAL A 149 -12.86 1.36 -0.95
CA VAL A 149 -13.21 2.79 -0.94
C VAL A 149 -12.56 3.52 -2.12
N GLY A 150 -11.26 3.34 -2.33
CA GLY A 150 -10.55 4.00 -3.43
C GLY A 150 -11.04 3.57 -4.80
N THR A 151 -11.26 2.27 -5.03
CA THR A 151 -11.80 1.77 -6.30
C THR A 151 -13.22 2.26 -6.57
N THR A 152 -14.06 2.41 -5.52
CA THR A 152 -15.40 3.00 -5.66
C THR A 152 -15.31 4.44 -6.18
N PHE A 153 -14.42 5.26 -5.63
CA PHE A 153 -14.21 6.63 -6.15
C PHE A 153 -13.64 6.64 -7.57
N LEU A 154 -12.70 5.75 -7.89
CA LEU A 154 -12.17 5.64 -9.26
C LEU A 154 -13.27 5.26 -10.25
N LEU A 155 -14.09 4.26 -9.95
CA LEU A 155 -15.19 3.87 -10.84
C LEU A 155 -16.20 5.01 -11.02
N ALA A 156 -16.58 5.69 -9.94
CA ALA A 156 -17.48 6.84 -10.00
C ALA A 156 -16.90 8.00 -10.85
N GLY A 157 -15.60 8.27 -10.73
CA GLY A 157 -14.94 9.30 -11.54
C GLY A 157 -14.81 8.90 -13.01
N PHE A 158 -14.52 7.64 -13.32
CA PHE A 158 -14.49 7.14 -14.70
C PHE A 158 -15.86 7.26 -15.37
N VAL A 159 -16.91 6.78 -14.70
CA VAL A 159 -18.30 6.89 -15.20
C VAL A 159 -18.66 8.35 -15.47
N SER A 160 -18.28 9.27 -14.57
CA SER A 160 -18.56 10.70 -14.74
C SER A 160 -17.81 11.31 -15.93
N LEU A 161 -16.53 10.98 -16.11
CA LEU A 161 -15.74 11.44 -17.27
C LEU A 161 -16.32 10.93 -18.59
N PHE A 162 -16.68 9.64 -18.66
CA PHE A 162 -17.27 9.07 -19.87
C PHE A 162 -18.62 9.71 -20.21
N ARG A 163 -19.44 10.02 -19.20
CA ARG A 163 -20.72 10.71 -19.39
C ARG A 163 -20.52 12.10 -20.00
N ILE A 164 -19.58 12.88 -19.46
CA ILE A 164 -19.25 14.22 -19.95
C ILE A 164 -18.72 14.17 -21.39
N ARG A 165 -17.76 13.27 -21.66
CA ARG A 165 -17.17 13.12 -23.00
C ARG A 165 -18.18 12.68 -24.05
N ASN A 166 -19.10 11.78 -23.71
CA ASN A 166 -20.18 11.36 -24.62
C ASN A 166 -21.14 12.50 -24.95
N VAL A 167 -21.47 13.37 -23.99
CA VAL A 167 -22.34 14.54 -24.24
C VAL A 167 -21.63 15.59 -25.10
N ILE A 168 -20.36 15.89 -24.80
CA ILE A 168 -19.57 16.88 -25.57
C ILE A 168 -19.36 16.41 -27.02
N LYS A 169 -19.05 15.12 -27.24
CA LYS A 169 -18.89 14.54 -28.58
C LYS A 169 -20.19 14.59 -29.39
N LYS A 170 -21.36 14.49 -28.74
CA LYS A 170 -22.67 14.64 -29.39
C LYS A 170 -23.04 16.08 -29.72
N GLN A 171 -22.49 17.07 -29.00
CA GLN A 171 -22.80 18.50 -29.20
C GLN A 171 -21.86 19.21 -30.20
N GLY A 172 -20.95 18.51 -30.88
CA GLY A 172 -20.12 19.09 -31.94
C GLY A 172 -19.24 20.27 -31.50
N GLY A 173 -18.90 20.34 -30.21
CA GLY A 173 -18.32 21.52 -29.56
C GLY A 173 -16.87 21.81 -29.94
N ALA A 174 -16.65 22.36 -31.13
CA ALA A 174 -15.49 23.20 -31.42
C ALA A 174 -15.63 24.52 -30.64
N GLY A 175 -14.65 24.87 -29.80
CA GLY A 175 -14.48 26.26 -29.36
C GLY A 175 -14.20 26.58 -27.89
N ALA A 176 -14.06 25.61 -26.98
CA ALA A 176 -13.80 25.90 -25.56
C ALA A 176 -12.37 25.53 -25.11
N GLY A 177 -11.41 26.40 -25.42
CA GLY A 177 -10.29 26.80 -24.54
C GLY A 177 -9.17 25.79 -24.26
N SER A 178 -7.93 26.13 -24.67
CA SER A 178 -6.72 25.36 -24.36
C SER A 178 -6.47 25.11 -22.86
N LYS A 179 -7.09 25.88 -21.96
CA LYS A 179 -7.05 25.65 -20.51
C LYS A 179 -7.89 24.45 -20.05
N ALA A 180 -9.05 24.22 -20.66
CA ALA A 180 -9.90 23.08 -20.33
C ALA A 180 -9.28 21.76 -20.80
N ASP A 181 -8.68 21.76 -21.99
CA ASP A 181 -7.94 20.61 -22.55
C ASP A 181 -6.71 20.25 -21.69
N LYS A 182 -6.00 21.25 -21.14
CA LYS A 182 -4.90 21.01 -20.18
C LYS A 182 -5.38 20.35 -18.89
N LEU A 183 -6.51 20.81 -18.35
CA LEU A 183 -7.09 20.24 -17.12
C LEU A 183 -7.59 18.80 -17.36
N GLU A 184 -8.25 18.54 -18.50
CA GLU A 184 -8.69 17.19 -18.88
C GLU A 184 -7.51 16.24 -19.03
N LYS A 185 -6.43 16.67 -19.72
CA LYS A 185 -5.19 15.89 -19.85
C LYS A 185 -4.58 15.56 -18.49
N LEU A 186 -4.50 16.53 -17.59
CA LEU A 186 -4.00 16.32 -16.23
C LEU A 186 -4.85 15.28 -15.47
N MET A 187 -6.17 15.38 -15.56
CA MET A 187 -7.09 14.47 -14.88
C MET A 187 -7.03 13.04 -15.44
N ILE A 188 -6.95 12.87 -16.77
CA ILE A 188 -6.75 11.55 -17.39
C ILE A 188 -5.46 10.93 -16.90
N ARG A 189 -4.38 11.74 -16.86
CA ARG A 189 -3.08 11.31 -16.37
C ARG A 189 -3.23 10.78 -14.93
N ILE A 190 -3.82 11.55 -14.01
CA ILE A 190 -3.97 11.18 -12.60
C ILE A 190 -4.83 9.91 -12.45
N GLY A 191 -5.87 9.76 -13.28
CA GLY A 191 -6.69 8.55 -13.34
C GLY A 191 -5.86 7.32 -13.72
N ILE A 192 -5.01 7.42 -14.75
CA ILE A 192 -4.09 6.33 -15.16
C ILE A 192 -3.17 5.95 -14.00
N PHE A 193 -2.56 6.93 -13.34
CA PHE A 193 -1.69 6.68 -12.18
C PHE A 193 -2.42 5.94 -11.05
N SER A 194 -3.66 6.33 -10.76
CA SER A 194 -4.47 5.70 -9.71
C SER A 194 -4.88 4.26 -10.05
N VAL A 195 -5.16 3.96 -11.33
CA VAL A 195 -5.39 2.60 -11.82
C VAL A 195 -4.11 1.76 -11.75
N LEU A 196 -2.97 2.33 -12.12
CA LEU A 196 -1.67 1.66 -12.02
C LEU A 196 -1.30 1.30 -10.58
N TYR A 197 -1.70 2.11 -9.59
CA TYR A 197 -1.56 1.77 -8.16
C TYR A 197 -2.45 0.59 -7.75
N THR A 198 -3.66 0.51 -8.29
CA THR A 198 -4.64 -0.52 -7.92
C THR A 198 -4.12 -1.93 -8.20
N VAL A 199 -3.37 -2.11 -9.30
CA VAL A 199 -2.83 -3.43 -9.70
C VAL A 199 -1.86 -4.00 -8.66
N PRO A 200 -0.74 -3.34 -8.29
CA PRO A 200 0.13 -3.82 -7.21
C PRO A 200 -0.59 -4.01 -5.88
N ALA A 201 -1.50 -3.11 -5.49
CA ALA A 201 -2.26 -3.24 -4.25
C ALA A 201 -3.11 -4.51 -4.21
N THR A 202 -3.83 -4.83 -5.31
CA THR A 202 -4.61 -6.07 -5.41
C THR A 202 -3.72 -7.32 -5.36
N ILE A 203 -2.54 -7.28 -6.00
CA ILE A 203 -1.60 -8.40 -5.98
C ILE A 203 -1.04 -8.62 -4.58
N VAL A 204 -0.66 -7.56 -3.85
CA VAL A 204 -0.18 -7.64 -2.46
C VAL A 204 -1.26 -8.24 -1.55
N ILE A 205 -2.51 -7.82 -1.68
CA ILE A 205 -3.63 -8.43 -0.94
C ILE A 205 -3.78 -9.91 -1.31
N GLY A 206 -3.68 -10.26 -2.60
CA GLY A 206 -3.69 -11.65 -3.06
C GLY A 206 -2.57 -12.51 -2.45
N CYS A 207 -1.35 -11.97 -2.37
CA CYS A 207 -0.23 -12.61 -1.68
C CYS A 207 -0.52 -12.82 -0.19
N HIS A 208 -1.07 -11.82 0.50
CA HIS A 208 -1.44 -11.96 1.91
C HIS A 208 -2.59 -12.95 2.14
N LEU A 209 -3.56 -13.05 1.23
CA LEU A 209 -4.62 -14.05 1.30
C LEU A 209 -4.07 -15.46 1.07
N TYR A 210 -3.12 -15.61 0.14
CA TYR A 210 -2.38 -16.86 -0.03
C TYR A 210 -1.62 -17.24 1.24
N GLU A 211 -0.91 -16.29 1.84
CA GLU A 211 -0.21 -16.52 3.11
C GLU A 211 -1.21 -16.94 4.19
N ASN A 212 -2.26 -16.17 4.42
CA ASN A 212 -3.28 -16.48 5.40
C ASN A 212 -3.96 -17.86 5.23
N ALA A 213 -4.10 -18.35 3.99
CA ALA A 213 -4.76 -19.62 3.70
C ALA A 213 -3.87 -20.84 3.92
N PHE A 214 -2.57 -20.71 3.62
CA PHE A 214 -1.64 -21.85 3.59
C PHE A 214 -0.57 -21.81 4.68
N HIS A 215 -0.49 -20.72 5.47
CA HIS A 215 0.56 -20.53 6.48
C HIS A 215 0.67 -21.68 7.47
N ASP A 216 -0.47 -22.05 8.06
CA ASP A 216 -0.50 -23.10 9.08
C ASP A 216 -0.10 -24.47 8.53
N ASP A 217 -0.39 -24.75 7.25
CA ASP A 217 -0.06 -26.03 6.62
C ASP A 217 1.44 -26.16 6.40
N TRP A 218 2.10 -25.12 5.86
CA TRP A 218 3.55 -25.19 5.66
C TRP A 218 4.32 -25.08 6.96
N LEU A 219 3.81 -24.31 7.95
CA LEU A 219 4.49 -24.16 9.24
C LEU A 219 4.48 -25.50 9.99
N ARG A 220 3.34 -26.20 10.01
CA ARG A 220 3.23 -27.57 10.56
C ARG A 220 4.16 -28.54 9.83
N ALA A 221 4.24 -28.47 8.51
CA ALA A 221 5.11 -29.35 7.70
C ALA A 221 6.61 -29.12 7.95
N ILE A 222 7.01 -27.91 8.37
CA ILE A 222 8.41 -27.57 8.70
C ILE A 222 8.73 -27.91 10.16
N ALA A 223 7.82 -27.60 11.10
CA ALA A 223 8.05 -27.74 12.54
C ALA A 223 7.93 -29.19 13.05
N CYS A 224 7.07 -30.02 12.43
CA CYS A 224 6.86 -31.40 12.87
C CYS A 224 7.82 -32.37 12.18
N THR A 225 8.89 -32.77 12.85
CA THR A 225 9.84 -33.80 12.39
C THR A 225 9.44 -35.23 12.76
N CYS A 226 8.35 -35.39 13.53
CA CYS A 226 7.96 -36.65 14.17
C CYS A 226 7.11 -37.60 13.27
N GLY A 227 6.81 -37.22 12.03
CA GLY A 227 5.97 -38.00 11.11
C GLY A 227 6.79 -38.85 10.14
N ASP A 228 6.31 -40.06 9.83
CA ASP A 228 6.93 -41.03 8.92
C ASP A 228 7.59 -40.37 7.69
N ALA A 229 8.86 -40.71 7.46
CA ALA A 229 9.68 -40.17 6.35
C ALA A 229 9.04 -40.35 4.96
N ARG A 230 8.04 -41.23 4.81
CA ARG A 230 7.28 -41.45 3.57
C ARG A 230 6.18 -40.41 3.31
N ILE A 231 5.66 -39.74 4.35
CA ILE A 231 4.70 -38.61 4.22
C ILE A 231 5.45 -37.29 3.95
N SER A 232 6.75 -37.22 4.27
CA SER A 232 7.61 -36.05 4.06
C SER A 232 7.79 -35.62 2.59
N ALA A 233 7.37 -36.41 1.61
CA ALA A 233 7.36 -36.02 0.20
C ALA A 233 6.22 -35.04 -0.17
N SER A 234 5.18 -34.94 0.67
CA SER A 234 4.05 -34.01 0.54
C SER A 234 4.20 -32.81 1.51
N ARG A 235 5.42 -32.33 1.78
CA ARG A 235 5.59 -31.11 2.58
C ARG A 235 5.08 -29.93 1.76
N SER A 236 3.91 -29.41 2.14
CA SER A 236 3.44 -28.10 1.70
C SER A 236 4.52 -27.08 1.99
N ARG A 237 5.12 -26.51 0.93
CA ARG A 237 6.12 -25.45 1.03
C ARG A 237 5.50 -24.17 0.47
N PRO A 238 5.85 -23.00 1.02
CA PRO A 238 5.40 -21.76 0.44
C PRO A 238 5.99 -21.61 -0.96
N LEU A 239 5.17 -21.14 -1.89
CA LEU A 239 5.62 -20.79 -3.24
C LEU A 239 6.52 -19.56 -3.14
N TYR A 240 7.83 -19.76 -3.27
CA TYR A 240 8.83 -18.69 -3.18
C TYR A 240 8.53 -17.52 -4.13
N SER A 241 8.00 -17.81 -5.32
CA SER A 241 7.58 -16.79 -6.29
C SER A 241 6.49 -15.86 -5.75
N VAL A 242 5.52 -16.38 -4.99
CA VAL A 242 4.43 -15.58 -4.41
C VAL A 242 4.95 -14.68 -3.29
N LEU A 243 5.87 -15.21 -2.47
CA LEU A 243 6.53 -14.45 -1.41
C LEU A 243 7.35 -13.29 -1.99
N MET A 244 8.17 -13.56 -3.01
CA MET A 244 8.96 -12.51 -3.67
C MET A 244 8.08 -11.49 -4.41
N LEU A 245 6.98 -11.94 -5.00
CA LEU A 245 6.01 -11.07 -5.67
C LEU A 245 5.40 -10.05 -4.69
N LYS A 246 5.12 -10.45 -3.43
CA LYS A 246 4.62 -9.55 -2.39
C LYS A 246 5.54 -8.34 -2.22
N TYR A 247 6.82 -8.56 -1.94
CA TYR A 247 7.78 -7.48 -1.70
C TYR A 247 8.01 -6.63 -2.96
N PHE A 248 8.10 -7.27 -4.12
CA PHE A 248 8.24 -6.56 -5.39
C PHE A 248 7.06 -5.63 -5.65
N MET A 249 5.82 -6.13 -5.54
CA MET A 249 4.63 -5.32 -5.77
C MET A 249 4.41 -4.26 -4.70
N ALA A 250 4.78 -4.53 -3.45
CA ALA A 250 4.77 -3.53 -2.39
C ALA A 250 5.68 -2.34 -2.69
N LEU A 251 6.83 -2.54 -3.35
CA LEU A 251 7.76 -1.47 -3.70
C LEU A 251 7.55 -0.88 -5.11
N ALA A 252 6.91 -1.62 -6.02
CA ALA A 252 6.72 -1.23 -7.42
C ALA A 252 6.01 0.12 -7.57
N VAL A 253 5.05 0.41 -6.68
CA VAL A 253 4.32 1.68 -6.70
C VAL A 253 5.26 2.88 -6.51
N GLY A 254 6.25 2.79 -5.62
CA GLY A 254 7.23 3.87 -5.40
C GLY A 254 8.02 4.22 -6.66
N ILE A 255 8.33 3.21 -7.49
CA ILE A 255 9.01 3.42 -8.78
C ILE A 255 8.09 4.21 -9.72
N THR A 256 6.83 3.82 -9.82
CA THR A 256 5.87 4.50 -10.70
C THR A 256 5.61 5.95 -10.30
N SER A 257 5.61 6.25 -9.00
CA SER A 257 5.42 7.62 -8.48
C SER A 257 6.66 8.48 -8.70
N GLY A 258 7.87 7.91 -8.62
CA GLY A 258 9.11 8.60 -9.00
C GLY A 258 9.13 8.99 -10.49
N VAL A 259 8.80 8.04 -11.37
CA VAL A 259 8.72 8.29 -12.84
C VAL A 259 7.66 9.34 -13.17
N TRP A 260 6.56 9.37 -12.41
CA TRP A 260 5.51 10.37 -12.59
C TRP A 260 6.01 11.80 -12.37
N ILE A 261 6.76 12.02 -11.30
CA ILE A 261 7.32 13.33 -10.93
C ILE A 261 8.41 13.76 -11.93
N TRP A 262 9.13 12.81 -12.52
CA TRP A 262 10.25 13.08 -13.42
C TRP A 262 9.86 13.59 -14.81
N ARG A 263 8.57 13.71 -15.13
CA ARG A 263 8.17 14.40 -16.37
C ARG A 263 8.50 15.89 -16.27
N GLY A 264 9.49 16.32 -17.06
CA GLY A 264 9.89 17.71 -17.21
C GLY A 264 8.70 18.63 -17.47
N LYS A 265 8.76 19.82 -16.86
CA LYS A 265 7.82 20.92 -17.11
C LYS A 265 7.76 21.28 -18.59
#